data_AF-A0A5C1DN69-F1
#
_entry.id   AF-A0A5C1DN69-F1
#
_cell.length_a   1.000
_cell.length_b   1.000
_cell.length_c   1.000
_cell.angle_alpha   90.00
_cell.angle_beta   90.00
_cell.angle_gamma   90.00
#
_symmetry.space_group_name_H-M   'P 1'
#
loop_
_entity.id
_entity.type
_entity.pdbx_description
1 polymer ?
#
loop_
_entity_poly.entity_id
_entity_poly.type
_entity_poly.pdbx_seq_one_letter_code
_entity_poly.pdbx_strand_id
1 'polypeptide(L)'
;MVQEPPAGGPSDRVWPRADRGPGLRRAGRPDAGRPGRAAQYPHRPGLGKGLVAHLHPGPRLRHPQLHAADGEQPRRHRLFRAELGPGRPRNRPPSFQLARRHGALIRSTPLKHRLTLPALLALCLSLTAHAEGKLIKNDNYAVDTDKPWEEQAYALPAYPQAADWIEVKPDWLQSNRFFIDAKTLSVGQDGVVRYISKVLSGKVENLSVEGIQCKNNQYKAYGFGDSIHHDWIAAMAPQWQGIAYGDKLRRELRTLLCPYGSAPRDAAEAVAALRKGD
;
A
#
# COMPACT_ATOMS: atom_id res chain seq x y z
N MET A 1 -41.58 -31.14 25.64
CA MET A 1 -41.60 -31.43 27.09
C MET A 1 -40.14 -31.49 27.53
N VAL A 2 -39.50 -30.47 28.10
CA VAL A 2 -39.97 -29.22 28.72
C VAL A 2 -40.95 -29.45 29.87
N GLN A 3 -40.42 -29.39 31.10
CA GLN A 3 -41.09 -28.90 32.30
C GLN A 3 -40.04 -28.13 33.12
N GLU A 4 -40.26 -26.83 33.32
CA GLU A 4 -39.70 -26.07 34.45
C GLU A 4 -40.54 -26.38 35.72
N PRO A 5 -40.03 -26.11 36.94
CA PRO A 5 -40.42 -24.86 37.62
C PRO A 5 -39.35 -24.34 38.63
N PRO A 6 -39.61 -23.27 39.42
CA PRO A 6 -40.14 -21.94 39.07
C PRO A 6 -39.20 -20.80 39.57
N ALA A 7 -39.55 -19.54 39.28
CA ALA A 7 -38.80 -18.34 39.68
C ALA A 7 -39.24 -17.71 41.03
N GLY A 8 -38.37 -16.90 41.66
CA GLY A 8 -38.85 -15.73 42.44
C GLY A 8 -38.16 -15.27 43.75
N GLY A 9 -36.91 -14.75 43.71
CA GLY A 9 -36.40 -13.69 44.61
C GLY A 9 -36.27 -13.94 46.14
N PRO A 10 -35.79 -12.95 46.94
CA PRO A 10 -35.40 -11.57 46.59
C PRO A 10 -33.89 -11.26 46.77
N SER A 11 -33.54 -10.00 46.52
CA SER A 11 -32.19 -9.41 46.60
C SER A 11 -31.60 -9.32 48.01
N ASP A 12 -30.32 -9.65 48.17
CA ASP A 12 -29.46 -9.02 49.17
C ASP A 12 -28.08 -8.61 48.58
N ARG A 13 -27.79 -7.31 48.64
CA ARG A 13 -26.58 -6.69 48.08
C ARG A 13 -25.70 -6.18 49.23
N VAL A 14 -24.78 -7.01 49.72
CA VAL A 14 -23.93 -6.67 50.88
C VAL A 14 -22.51 -6.29 50.45
N TRP A 15 -22.16 -5.03 50.63
CA TRP A 15 -20.78 -4.52 50.57
C TRP A 15 -20.16 -4.50 51.98
N PRO A 16 -18.94 -5.02 52.18
CA PRO A 16 -18.16 -4.72 53.38
C PRO A 16 -17.66 -3.27 53.38
N ARG A 17 -17.92 -2.58 54.50
CA ARG A 17 -17.50 -1.22 54.82
C ARG A 17 -16.00 -0.98 54.65
N ALA A 18 -15.66 0.25 54.25
CA ALA A 18 -14.34 0.83 54.53
C ALA A 18 -14.29 1.34 55.98
N ASP A 19 -13.25 0.95 56.73
CA ASP A 19 -12.98 1.50 58.05
C ASP A 19 -12.24 2.84 57.98
N ARG A 20 -12.68 3.80 58.81
CA ARG A 20 -11.97 5.05 59.10
C ARG A 20 -11.57 5.06 60.57
N GLY A 21 -10.27 5.16 60.84
CA GLY A 21 -9.69 5.51 62.14
C GLY A 21 -9.21 6.97 62.17
N PRO A 22 -9.08 7.60 63.36
CA PRO A 22 -9.16 9.06 63.50
C PRO A 22 -7.83 9.82 63.29
N GLY A 23 -7.93 11.14 63.06
CA GLY A 23 -6.80 12.02 62.74
C GLY A 23 -6.43 13.04 63.84
N LEU A 24 -6.07 14.27 63.39
CA LEU A 24 -5.44 15.39 64.12
C LEU A 24 -3.90 15.22 64.24
N ARG A 25 -3.04 16.23 64.01
CA ARG A 25 -3.21 17.71 64.11
C ARG A 25 -2.52 18.50 62.98
N ARG A 26 -2.96 19.75 62.77
CA ARG A 26 -2.23 20.83 62.06
C ARG A 26 -1.19 21.49 62.97
N ALA A 27 -0.09 22.00 62.40
CA ALA A 27 0.32 23.43 62.40
C ALA A 27 1.74 23.59 61.84
N GLY A 28 2.07 24.70 61.14
CA GLY A 28 3.46 25.05 60.81
C GLY A 28 3.77 25.61 59.41
N ARG A 29 3.22 26.78 59.06
CA ARG A 29 3.93 27.83 58.28
C ARG A 29 4.14 29.01 59.26
N PRO A 30 5.10 29.94 59.08
CA PRO A 30 5.64 30.45 57.80
C PRO A 30 7.19 30.61 57.85
N ASP A 31 7.98 31.32 57.01
CA ASP A 31 7.83 31.95 55.68
C ASP A 31 9.24 32.13 55.00
N ALA A 32 9.33 33.01 53.99
CA ALA A 32 10.49 33.87 53.66
C ALA A 32 11.75 33.23 53.01
N GLY A 33 11.69 33.11 51.68
CA GLY A 33 12.58 33.81 50.72
C GLY A 33 14.12 33.69 50.78
N ARG A 34 14.72 33.19 49.67
CA ARG A 34 15.74 33.91 48.86
C ARG A 34 16.03 33.18 47.53
N PRO A 35 16.23 33.87 46.38
CA PRO A 35 16.66 33.25 45.13
C PRO A 35 18.20 33.24 44.95
N GLY A 36 18.72 32.24 44.22
CA GLY A 36 20.10 32.15 43.72
C GLY A 36 20.60 30.69 43.72
N ARG A 37 21.17 30.14 42.64
CA ARG A 37 22.05 30.73 41.61
C ARG A 37 21.92 29.98 40.28
N ALA A 38 22.24 30.66 39.17
CA ALA A 38 22.36 30.04 37.85
C ALA A 38 23.53 29.04 37.81
N ALA A 39 23.34 27.90 37.13
CA ALA A 39 24.40 26.94 36.87
C ALA A 39 25.40 27.54 35.86
N GLN A 40 26.66 27.69 36.30
CA GLN A 40 27.74 28.16 35.44
C GLN A 40 28.26 27.00 34.58
N TYR A 41 28.17 27.14 33.26
CA TYR A 41 28.88 26.26 32.33
C TYR A 41 30.40 26.58 32.40
N PRO A 42 31.28 25.57 32.59
CA PRO A 42 32.72 25.82 32.57
C PRO A 42 33.21 26.13 31.15
N HIS A 43 33.93 27.25 31.02
CA HIS A 43 34.55 27.68 29.78
C HIS A 43 35.63 26.68 29.33
N ARG A 44 35.68 26.39 28.01
CA ARG A 44 36.85 25.78 27.36
C ARG A 44 37.82 26.90 26.94
N PRO A 45 39.08 26.92 27.41
CA PRO A 45 40.08 27.84 26.87
C PRO A 45 40.47 27.39 25.45
N GLY A 46 40.76 28.38 24.59
CA GLY A 46 41.16 28.14 23.22
C GLY A 46 42.64 28.41 22.94
N LEU A 47 43.01 28.12 21.70
CA LEU A 47 44.21 28.55 20.98
C LEU A 47 45.52 27.77 21.21
N GLY A 48 45.83 26.92 20.22
CA GLY A 48 47.18 26.45 19.91
C GLY A 48 47.29 26.28 18.39
N LYS A 49 47.97 27.21 17.71
CA LYS A 49 48.16 27.15 16.25
C LYS A 49 49.31 26.19 15.90
N GLY A 50 49.07 25.32 14.92
CA GLY A 50 50.12 24.69 14.11
C GLY A 50 50.76 23.44 14.70
N LEU A 51 50.41 22.27 14.15
CA LEU A 51 51.40 21.33 13.64
C LEU A 51 50.81 20.59 12.43
N VAL A 52 51.69 19.99 11.63
CA VAL A 52 51.40 19.54 10.25
C VAL A 52 50.59 18.24 10.21
N ALA A 53 49.75 18.09 9.18
CA ALA A 53 48.92 16.91 8.99
C ALA A 53 49.72 15.63 8.76
N HIS A 54 49.69 14.71 9.72
CA HIS A 54 50.04 13.31 9.50
C HIS A 54 48.85 12.56 8.89
N LEU A 55 48.76 12.62 7.57
CA LEU A 55 47.87 11.76 6.78
C LEU A 55 48.28 10.29 6.96
N HIS A 56 47.48 9.52 7.69
CA HIS A 56 47.55 8.06 7.62
C HIS A 56 47.21 7.63 6.18
N PRO A 57 48.07 6.86 5.50
CA PRO A 57 47.72 6.31 4.19
C PRO A 57 46.62 5.25 4.38
N GLY A 58 45.43 5.53 3.86
CA GLY A 58 44.33 4.58 3.82
C GLY A 58 44.66 3.32 2.99
N PRO A 59 43.87 2.24 3.11
CA PRO A 59 44.13 0.99 2.41
C PRO A 59 44.09 1.19 0.90
N ARG A 60 45.19 0.86 0.22
CA ARG A 60 45.27 0.87 -1.25
C ARG A 60 44.40 -0.26 -1.81
N LEU A 61 43.31 0.09 -2.49
CA LEU A 61 42.60 -0.84 -3.36
C LEU A 61 43.56 -1.29 -4.48
N ARG A 62 43.93 -2.57 -4.50
CA ARG A 62 44.63 -3.17 -5.64
C ARG A 62 43.61 -3.35 -6.76
N HIS A 63 43.79 -2.65 -7.87
CA HIS A 63 43.10 -3.00 -9.11
C HIS A 63 43.61 -4.38 -9.59
N PRO A 64 42.73 -5.28 -10.06
CA PRO A 64 43.16 -6.47 -10.78
C PRO A 64 43.86 -6.05 -12.08
N GLN A 65 45.15 -6.36 -12.18
CA GLN A 65 45.93 -6.13 -13.38
C GLN A 65 45.61 -7.27 -14.37
N LEU A 66 44.71 -7.00 -15.33
CA LEU A 66 44.48 -7.91 -16.45
C LEU A 66 45.73 -7.92 -17.34
N HIS A 67 46.48 -9.01 -17.27
CA HIS A 67 47.55 -9.27 -18.23
C HIS A 67 46.93 -9.48 -19.61
N ALA A 68 47.38 -8.69 -20.59
CA ALA A 68 47.11 -8.98 -21.99
C ALA A 68 47.87 -10.26 -22.36
N ALA A 69 47.13 -11.33 -22.64
CA ALA A 69 47.65 -12.51 -23.31
C ALA A 69 47.44 -12.35 -24.81
N ASP A 70 48.52 -12.43 -25.58
CA ASP A 70 48.47 -12.36 -27.03
C ASP A 70 47.82 -13.61 -27.65
N GLY A 71 47.15 -13.40 -28.77
CA GLY A 71 47.13 -14.37 -29.86
C GLY A 71 46.10 -15.49 -29.81
N GLU A 72 44.83 -15.18 -30.13
CA GLU A 72 44.04 -16.09 -30.96
C GLU A 72 43.09 -15.35 -31.92
N GLN A 73 42.91 -15.89 -33.11
CA GLN A 73 42.27 -15.20 -34.23
C GLN A 73 40.75 -15.05 -34.04
N PRO A 74 40.14 -13.90 -34.41
CA PRO A 74 38.70 -13.78 -34.44
C PRO A 74 38.11 -14.69 -35.54
N ARG A 75 37.56 -15.84 -35.14
CA ARG A 75 36.74 -16.69 -36.01
C ARG A 75 35.62 -15.83 -36.60
N ARG A 76 35.56 -15.75 -37.93
CA ARG A 76 34.45 -15.09 -38.63
C ARG A 76 33.12 -15.72 -38.23
N HIS A 77 32.37 -15.06 -37.36
CA HIS A 77 30.98 -15.40 -37.16
C HIS A 77 30.23 -15.18 -38.48
N ARG A 78 29.76 -16.27 -39.08
CA ARG A 78 28.74 -16.21 -40.14
C ARG A 78 27.52 -15.52 -39.53
N LEU A 79 27.32 -14.25 -39.90
CA LEU A 79 26.03 -13.62 -39.75
C LEU A 79 25.01 -14.47 -40.50
N PHE A 80 24.08 -15.08 -39.76
CA PHE A 80 22.89 -15.67 -40.36
C PHE A 80 22.08 -14.52 -40.95
N ARG A 81 22.23 -14.31 -42.27
CA ARG A 81 21.30 -13.49 -43.02
C ARG A 81 19.94 -14.19 -42.96
N ALA A 82 19.03 -13.64 -42.16
CA ALA A 82 17.61 -13.93 -42.31
C ALA A 82 17.16 -13.34 -43.66
N GLU A 83 17.09 -14.20 -44.68
CA GLU A 83 16.45 -13.87 -45.95
C GLU A 83 14.96 -13.64 -45.67
N LEU A 84 14.56 -12.36 -45.55
CA LEU A 84 13.17 -11.96 -45.51
C LEU A 84 12.55 -12.27 -46.88
N GLY A 85 11.75 -13.34 -46.95
CA GLY A 85 11.04 -13.74 -48.16
C GLY A 85 10.15 -12.61 -48.71
N PRO A 86 9.80 -12.65 -50.01
CA PRO A 86 9.10 -11.55 -50.69
C PRO A 86 7.78 -11.21 -49.99
N GLY A 87 7.70 -9.98 -49.49
CA GLY A 87 6.53 -9.50 -48.76
C GLY A 87 5.28 -9.49 -49.63
N ARG A 88 4.16 -10.00 -49.09
CA ARG A 88 2.84 -9.89 -49.73
C ARG A 88 2.54 -8.42 -50.07
N PRO A 89 2.04 -8.10 -51.27
CA PRO A 89 1.55 -6.76 -51.56
C PRO A 89 0.36 -6.44 -50.64
N ARG A 90 0.48 -5.36 -49.85
CA ARG A 90 -0.66 -4.81 -49.10
C ARG A 90 -1.60 -4.14 -50.10
N ASN A 91 -2.82 -4.66 -50.23
CA ASN A 91 -3.90 -3.97 -50.93
C ASN A 91 -4.13 -2.60 -50.28
N ARG A 92 -3.76 -1.55 -51.00
CA ARG A 92 -4.01 -0.16 -50.64
C ARG A 92 -5.45 0.16 -51.08
N PRO A 93 -6.36 0.62 -50.19
CA PRO A 93 -7.65 1.11 -50.65
C PRO A 93 -7.43 2.33 -51.56
N PRO A 94 -8.24 2.52 -52.60
CA PRO A 94 -8.08 3.64 -53.52
C PRO A 94 -8.33 4.97 -52.80
N SER A 95 -7.63 6.02 -53.25
CA SER A 95 -7.85 7.38 -52.77
C SER A 95 -9.23 7.88 -53.19
N PHE A 96 -10.00 8.40 -52.23
CA PHE A 96 -11.25 9.09 -52.51
C PHE A 96 -10.99 10.30 -53.41
N GLN A 97 -11.36 10.19 -54.69
CA GLN A 97 -11.36 11.33 -55.59
C GLN A 97 -12.57 12.22 -55.27
N LEU A 98 -12.31 13.45 -54.85
CA LEU A 98 -13.34 14.45 -54.63
C LEU A 98 -13.94 14.83 -55.99
N ALA A 99 -15.19 14.44 -56.25
CA ALA A 99 -15.87 14.71 -57.52
C ALA A 99 -16.09 16.22 -57.71
N ARG A 100 -15.18 16.87 -58.43
CA ARG A 100 -15.27 18.29 -58.82
C ARG A 100 -16.40 18.46 -59.84
N ARG A 101 -17.63 18.64 -59.35
CA ARG A 101 -18.76 19.05 -60.20
C ARG A 101 -18.50 20.47 -60.72
N HIS A 102 -18.40 20.59 -62.04
CA HIS A 102 -18.40 21.89 -62.70
C HIS A 102 -19.80 22.51 -62.57
N GLY A 103 -19.88 23.67 -61.91
CA GLY A 103 -21.14 24.42 -61.82
C GLY A 103 -21.52 25.00 -63.16
N ALA A 104 -22.66 24.58 -63.72
CA ALA A 104 -23.25 25.25 -64.87
C ALA A 104 -23.80 26.61 -64.44
N LEU A 105 -23.32 27.69 -65.09
CA LEU A 105 -23.82 29.05 -64.87
C LEU A 105 -25.23 29.19 -65.46
N ILE A 106 -26.26 28.94 -64.65
CA ILE A 106 -27.64 29.25 -65.03
C ILE A 106 -27.88 30.74 -64.79
N ARG A 107 -28.19 31.43 -65.89
CA ARG A 107 -28.36 32.89 -65.99
C ARG A 107 -29.71 33.29 -65.36
N SER A 108 -29.69 33.81 -64.14
CA SER A 108 -30.91 34.23 -63.43
C SER A 108 -31.45 35.57 -63.95
N THR A 109 -32.68 35.57 -64.47
CA THR A 109 -33.46 36.79 -64.73
C THR A 109 -33.97 37.41 -63.41
N PRO A 110 -33.96 38.73 -63.23
CA PRO A 110 -34.37 39.36 -61.97
C PRO A 110 -35.90 39.39 -61.82
N LEU A 111 -36.47 38.34 -61.23
CA LEU A 111 -37.89 38.31 -60.88
C LEU A 111 -38.11 39.13 -59.59
N LYS A 112 -38.99 40.14 -59.66
CA LYS A 112 -39.28 41.05 -58.55
C LYS A 112 -40.09 40.34 -57.47
N HIS A 113 -39.43 39.83 -56.44
CA HIS A 113 -40.08 39.31 -55.23
C HIS A 113 -39.82 40.24 -54.03
N ARG A 114 -40.58 41.34 -53.98
CA ARG A 114 -40.70 42.16 -52.77
C ARG A 114 -41.73 41.50 -51.84
N LEU A 115 -41.36 41.34 -50.56
CA LEU A 115 -42.20 40.88 -49.45
C LEU A 115 -42.87 39.51 -49.63
N THR A 116 -42.16 38.43 -49.28
CA THR A 116 -42.75 37.15 -48.78
C THR A 116 -41.72 36.19 -48.16
N LEU A 117 -40.41 36.48 -48.23
CA LEU A 117 -39.37 35.53 -47.79
C LEU A 117 -39.07 35.34 -46.28
N PRO A 118 -39.43 36.22 -45.31
CA PRO A 118 -39.02 36.00 -43.92
C PRO A 118 -39.86 34.93 -43.20
N ALA A 119 -41.10 34.68 -43.65
CA ALA A 119 -42.02 33.76 -42.99
C ALA A 119 -41.67 32.27 -43.19
N LEU A 120 -41.05 31.93 -44.33
CA LEU A 120 -40.71 30.54 -44.67
C LEU A 120 -39.39 30.05 -44.06
N LEU A 121 -38.44 30.95 -43.72
CA LEU A 121 -37.24 30.55 -42.98
C LEU A 121 -37.52 30.31 -41.49
N ALA A 122 -38.47 31.04 -40.89
CA ALA A 122 -38.77 30.92 -39.46
C ALA A 122 -39.42 29.58 -39.08
N LEU A 123 -40.09 28.90 -40.02
CA LEU A 123 -40.80 27.65 -39.75
C LEU A 123 -39.90 26.39 -39.79
N CYS A 124 -38.67 26.50 -40.30
CA CYS A 124 -37.76 25.37 -40.48
C CYS A 124 -36.79 25.14 -39.30
N LEU A 125 -36.71 26.05 -38.32
CA LEU A 125 -35.81 25.91 -37.16
C LEU A 125 -36.45 25.22 -35.94
N SER A 126 -37.73 24.87 -35.98
CA SER A 126 -38.47 24.30 -34.84
C SER A 126 -38.51 22.76 -34.77
N LEU A 127 -37.91 22.04 -35.72
CA LEU A 127 -37.99 20.56 -35.79
C LEU A 127 -36.82 19.77 -35.18
N THR A 128 -35.79 20.42 -34.62
CA THR A 128 -34.74 19.71 -33.85
C THR A 128 -35.14 19.55 -32.38
N ALA A 129 -36.30 18.97 -32.14
CA ALA A 129 -36.84 18.70 -30.80
C ALA A 129 -36.90 17.19 -30.54
N HIS A 130 -35.99 16.71 -29.70
CA HIS A 130 -36.04 15.43 -28.98
C HIS A 130 -36.29 14.16 -29.81
N ALA A 131 -35.26 13.75 -30.56
CA ALA A 131 -34.96 12.32 -30.67
C ALA A 131 -34.35 11.82 -29.34
N GLU A 132 -35.12 11.88 -28.25
CA GLU A 132 -34.78 11.13 -27.04
C GLU A 132 -34.95 9.65 -27.34
N GLY A 133 -33.85 8.99 -27.69
CA GLY A 133 -33.75 7.55 -27.63
C GLY A 133 -34.03 7.13 -26.20
N LYS A 134 -35.26 6.67 -25.93
CA LYS A 134 -35.71 6.20 -24.62
C LYS A 134 -34.89 4.97 -24.24
N LEU A 135 -33.73 5.22 -23.65
CA LEU A 135 -32.92 4.21 -23.00
C LEU A 135 -33.82 3.56 -21.96
N ILE A 136 -34.15 2.29 -22.16
CA ILE A 136 -34.76 1.47 -21.12
C ILE A 136 -33.66 1.23 -20.09
N LYS A 137 -33.48 2.21 -19.20
CA LYS A 137 -32.58 2.11 -18.06
C LYS A 137 -33.20 1.07 -17.13
N ASN A 138 -32.58 -0.10 -17.08
CA ASN A 138 -32.99 -1.15 -16.17
C ASN A 138 -32.50 -0.79 -14.76
N ASP A 139 -33.30 -0.01 -14.03
CA ASP A 139 -32.98 0.42 -12.66
C ASP A 139 -32.96 -0.76 -11.64
N ASN A 140 -33.22 -2.00 -12.06
CA ASN A 140 -32.89 -3.20 -11.26
C ASN A 140 -31.38 -3.46 -11.14
N TYR A 141 -30.54 -2.77 -11.93
CA TYR A 141 -29.16 -2.49 -11.56
C TYR A 141 -29.08 -1.07 -11.01
N ALA A 142 -29.59 -0.90 -9.79
CA ALA A 142 -28.97 0.05 -8.89
C ALA A 142 -27.52 -0.42 -8.74
N VAL A 143 -26.60 0.25 -9.43
CA VAL A 143 -25.18 0.19 -9.08
C VAL A 143 -25.12 0.67 -7.65
N ASP A 144 -24.94 -0.27 -6.73
CA ASP A 144 -24.61 0.03 -5.34
C ASP A 144 -23.49 1.06 -5.42
N THR A 145 -23.72 2.24 -4.85
CA THR A 145 -22.86 3.39 -5.09
C THR A 145 -21.64 3.18 -4.22
N ASP A 146 -20.68 2.40 -4.77
CA ASP A 146 -19.56 1.75 -4.10
C ASP A 146 -19.19 2.49 -2.82
N LYS A 147 -19.66 1.98 -1.68
CA LYS A 147 -19.32 2.58 -0.39
C LYS A 147 -17.80 2.70 -0.37
N PRO A 148 -17.23 3.91 -0.14
CA PRO A 148 -15.79 4.09 -0.09
C PRO A 148 -15.18 3.03 0.82
N TRP A 149 -14.17 2.32 0.32
CA TRP A 149 -13.59 1.22 1.08
C TRP A 149 -13.08 1.74 2.42
N GLU A 150 -13.57 1.13 3.49
CA GLU A 150 -13.18 1.42 4.86
C GLU A 150 -12.45 0.20 5.42
N GLU A 151 -11.34 0.44 6.10
CA GLU A 151 -10.61 -0.60 6.80
C GLU A 151 -11.41 -1.07 8.02
N GLN A 152 -11.50 -2.39 8.19
CA GLN A 152 -12.11 -2.98 9.37
C GLN A 152 -11.30 -2.60 10.61
N ALA A 153 -11.99 -2.15 11.67
CA ALA A 153 -11.37 -1.86 12.96
C ALA A 153 -10.59 -3.10 13.46
N TYR A 154 -9.31 -2.90 13.77
CA TYR A 154 -8.39 -3.96 14.14
C TYR A 154 -7.65 -3.62 15.42
N ALA A 155 -7.68 -4.54 16.39
CA ALA A 155 -6.88 -4.50 17.59
C ALA A 155 -5.60 -5.31 17.38
N LEU A 156 -4.50 -4.89 17.99
CA LEU A 156 -3.25 -5.66 17.98
C LEU A 156 -3.47 -7.01 18.67
N PRO A 157 -2.92 -8.12 18.13
CA PRO A 157 -3.03 -9.44 18.74
C PRO A 157 -2.22 -9.51 20.04
N ALA A 158 -2.40 -10.56 20.84
CA ALA A 158 -1.48 -10.82 21.96
C ALA A 158 -0.05 -11.01 21.45
N TYR A 159 0.96 -10.61 22.26
CA TYR A 159 2.36 -10.84 21.93
C TYR A 159 2.65 -12.35 21.81
N PRO A 160 3.40 -12.80 20.79
CA PRO A 160 3.42 -14.22 20.39
C PRO A 160 4.28 -15.11 21.30
N GLN A 161 3.75 -15.49 22.48
CA GLN A 161 4.43 -16.38 23.44
C GLN A 161 4.51 -17.85 22.97
N ALA A 162 3.52 -18.31 22.19
CA ALA A 162 3.40 -19.70 21.74
C ALA A 162 3.07 -19.77 20.24
N ALA A 163 3.80 -19.02 19.42
CA ALA A 163 3.62 -18.93 17.97
C ALA A 163 3.73 -20.28 17.22
N ASP A 164 3.19 -20.31 16.01
CA ASP A 164 3.44 -21.34 15.00
C ASP A 164 4.12 -20.69 13.80
N TRP A 165 5.46 -20.61 13.84
CA TRP A 165 6.26 -19.89 12.85
C TRP A 165 6.41 -20.67 11.54
N ILE A 166 5.81 -20.17 10.46
CA ILE A 166 6.01 -20.61 9.07
C ILE A 166 7.16 -19.78 8.45
N GLU A 167 8.11 -20.38 7.73
CA GLU A 167 9.32 -19.69 7.23
C GLU A 167 9.22 -19.31 5.75
N VAL A 168 8.86 -18.06 5.50
CA VAL A 168 8.73 -17.52 4.14
C VAL A 168 10.11 -17.22 3.56
N LYS A 169 10.38 -17.73 2.34
CA LYS A 169 11.67 -17.64 1.65
C LYS A 169 11.58 -16.86 0.33
N PRO A 170 11.66 -15.51 0.34
CA PRO A 170 11.54 -14.70 -0.87
C PRO A 170 12.61 -14.96 -1.94
N ASP A 171 13.83 -15.33 -1.53
CA ASP A 171 14.85 -15.92 -2.41
C ASP A 171 15.96 -16.62 -1.58
N TRP A 172 16.76 -17.42 -2.27
CA TRP A 172 17.86 -18.22 -1.72
C TRP A 172 19.11 -17.42 -1.29
N LEU A 173 19.13 -16.10 -1.52
CA LEU A 173 20.30 -15.23 -1.29
C LEU A 173 20.06 -14.25 -0.12
N GLN A 174 19.05 -14.48 0.71
CA GLN A 174 18.76 -13.63 1.87
C GLN A 174 19.61 -13.98 3.08
N SER A 175 20.23 -12.96 3.67
CA SER A 175 20.88 -13.04 4.99
C SER A 175 19.88 -13.10 6.14
N ASN A 176 18.67 -12.59 5.90
CA ASN A 176 17.60 -12.51 6.88
C ASN A 176 16.64 -13.69 6.67
N ARG A 177 16.19 -14.30 7.76
CA ARG A 177 15.12 -15.30 7.75
C ARG A 177 13.81 -14.63 8.15
N PHE A 178 12.73 -14.94 7.45
CA PHE A 178 11.44 -14.31 7.65
C PHE A 178 10.40 -15.35 8.07
N PHE A 179 9.55 -15.01 9.03
CA PHE A 179 8.52 -15.91 9.51
C PHE A 179 7.19 -15.20 9.70
N ILE A 180 6.11 -15.96 9.58
CA ILE A 180 4.74 -15.54 9.85
C ILE A 180 4.18 -16.46 10.93
N ASP A 181 3.53 -15.89 11.94
CA ASP A 181 2.82 -16.70 12.94
C ASP A 181 1.46 -17.13 12.42
N ALA A 182 1.29 -18.44 12.20
CA ALA A 182 0.05 -19.02 11.69
C ALA A 182 -1.15 -18.83 12.64
N LYS A 183 -0.91 -18.70 13.95
CA LYS A 183 -1.97 -18.60 14.96
C LYS A 183 -2.62 -17.22 15.04
N THR A 184 -1.90 -16.17 14.69
CA THR A 184 -2.41 -14.78 14.67
C THR A 184 -2.78 -14.29 13.27
N LEU A 185 -2.54 -15.10 12.24
CA LEU A 185 -2.98 -14.80 10.88
C LEU A 185 -4.52 -14.75 10.81
N SER A 186 -5.05 -13.66 10.26
CA SER A 186 -6.48 -13.45 10.05
C SER A 186 -6.77 -12.80 8.70
N VAL A 187 -7.98 -12.99 8.17
CA VAL A 187 -8.47 -12.30 6.97
C VAL A 187 -9.70 -11.49 7.36
N GLY A 188 -9.66 -10.18 7.14
CA GLY A 188 -10.79 -9.29 7.39
C GLY A 188 -11.78 -9.25 6.22
N GLN A 189 -13.02 -8.86 6.49
CA GLN A 189 -14.05 -8.68 5.46
C GLN A 189 -13.71 -7.51 4.51
N ASP A 190 -12.79 -6.65 4.93
CA ASP A 190 -12.19 -5.57 4.16
C ASP A 190 -11.14 -6.03 3.12
N GLY A 191 -10.87 -7.33 3.01
CA GLY A 191 -9.90 -7.89 2.07
C GLY A 191 -8.44 -7.69 2.48
N VAL A 192 -8.20 -7.46 3.78
CA VAL A 192 -6.86 -7.35 4.37
C VAL A 192 -6.49 -8.65 5.08
N VAL A 193 -5.36 -9.25 4.69
CA VAL A 193 -4.73 -10.37 5.39
C VAL A 193 -3.79 -9.79 6.44
N ARG A 194 -4.07 -10.04 7.73
CA ARG A 194 -3.34 -9.48 8.89
C ARG A 194 -2.55 -10.58 9.58
N TYR A 195 -1.33 -10.27 10.02
CA TYR A 195 -0.40 -11.26 10.55
C TYR A 195 0.66 -10.62 11.47
N ILE A 196 1.28 -11.43 12.32
CA ILE A 196 2.59 -11.08 12.91
C ILE A 196 3.69 -11.57 11.97
N SER A 197 4.61 -10.69 11.61
CA SER A 197 5.87 -11.06 10.96
C SER A 197 7.04 -11.03 11.94
N LYS A 198 8.01 -11.91 11.68
CA LYS A 198 9.31 -11.94 12.34
C LYS A 198 10.41 -11.84 11.31
N VAL A 199 11.40 -10.99 11.58
CA VAL A 199 12.65 -10.91 10.83
C VAL A 199 13.82 -11.27 11.76
N LEU A 200 14.54 -12.36 11.43
CA LEU A 200 15.79 -12.73 12.09
C LEU A 200 16.98 -12.27 11.26
N SER A 201 17.79 -11.38 11.84
CA SER A 201 19.04 -10.87 11.26
C SER A 201 20.21 -11.31 12.16
N GLY A 202 20.79 -12.48 11.87
CA GLY A 202 21.79 -13.11 12.74
C GLY A 202 21.18 -13.53 14.08
N LYS A 203 21.48 -12.78 15.15
CA LYS A 203 20.92 -12.99 16.51
C LYS A 203 19.85 -11.95 16.89
N VAL A 204 19.56 -10.98 16.04
CA VAL A 204 18.56 -9.93 16.31
C VAL A 204 17.22 -10.37 15.74
N GLU A 205 16.20 -10.37 16.59
CA GLU A 205 14.80 -10.59 16.21
C GLU A 205 14.06 -9.26 16.17
N ASN A 206 13.26 -9.04 15.12
CA ASN A 206 12.33 -7.91 15.02
C ASN A 206 10.94 -8.47 14.72
N LEU A 207 9.95 -8.09 15.51
CA LEU A 207 8.54 -8.43 15.29
C LEU A 207 7.74 -7.22 14.81
N SER A 208 6.78 -7.44 13.93
CA SER A 208 5.81 -6.44 13.50
C SER A 208 4.41 -7.04 13.34
N VAL A 209 3.38 -6.28 13.67
CA VAL A 209 1.99 -6.59 13.31
C VAL A 209 1.66 -5.83 12.04
N GLU A 210 1.24 -6.55 11.00
CA GLU A 210 1.06 -5.99 9.66
C GLU A 210 -0.23 -6.49 9.00
N GLY A 211 -0.63 -5.80 7.94
CA GLY A 211 -1.69 -6.23 7.04
C GLY A 211 -1.32 -5.96 5.58
N ILE A 212 -1.67 -6.90 4.69
CA ILE A 212 -1.60 -6.72 3.23
C ILE A 212 -3.03 -6.60 2.70
N GLN A 213 -3.31 -5.49 2.01
CA GLN A 213 -4.54 -5.27 1.26
C GLN A 213 -4.35 -5.80 -0.17
N CYS A 214 -4.94 -6.95 -0.46
CA CYS A 214 -4.72 -7.64 -1.74
C CYS A 214 -5.17 -6.82 -2.97
N LYS A 215 -6.32 -6.15 -2.87
CA LYS A 215 -6.94 -5.38 -3.98
C LYS A 215 -6.04 -4.28 -4.54
N ASN A 216 -5.35 -3.54 -3.67
CA ASN A 216 -4.57 -2.36 -4.05
C ASN A 216 -3.06 -2.61 -4.08
N ASN A 217 -2.60 -3.83 -3.75
CA ASN A 217 -1.17 -4.15 -3.60
C ASN A 217 -0.46 -3.22 -2.58
N GLN A 218 -1.09 -3.05 -1.42
CA GLN A 218 -0.59 -2.20 -0.34
C GLN A 218 -0.38 -3.01 0.94
N TYR A 219 0.51 -2.54 1.80
CA TYR A 219 0.69 -3.05 3.15
C TYR A 219 0.60 -1.92 4.19
N LYS A 220 0.36 -2.29 5.43
CA LYS A 220 0.33 -1.38 6.59
C LYS A 220 1.01 -2.08 7.77
N ALA A 221 1.84 -1.35 8.50
CA ALA A 221 2.34 -1.79 9.80
C ALA A 221 1.49 -1.15 10.91
N TYR A 222 0.90 -1.98 11.78
CA TYR A 222 0.06 -1.57 12.90
C TYR A 222 0.85 -1.36 14.19
N GLY A 223 1.95 -2.08 14.35
CA GLY A 223 2.82 -1.98 15.54
C GLY A 223 4.09 -2.79 15.40
N PHE A 224 5.03 -2.55 16.32
CA PHE A 224 6.35 -3.18 16.38
C PHE A 224 6.57 -3.78 17.77
N GLY A 225 7.25 -4.93 17.84
CA GLY A 225 7.42 -5.65 19.10
C GLY A 225 8.46 -4.99 20.01
N ASP A 226 8.09 -4.79 21.28
CA ASP A 226 9.03 -4.52 22.36
C ASP A 226 9.59 -5.85 22.88
N SER A 227 10.86 -6.12 22.63
CA SER A 227 11.55 -7.34 23.06
C SER A 227 12.00 -7.34 24.53
N ILE A 228 11.90 -6.21 25.22
CA ILE A 228 12.21 -6.08 26.66
C ILE A 228 10.95 -6.35 27.48
N HIS A 229 9.82 -5.76 27.07
CA HIS A 229 8.56 -5.86 27.79
C HIS A 229 7.60 -6.93 27.25
N HIS A 230 7.89 -7.52 26.07
CA HIS A 230 7.04 -8.49 25.39
C HIS A 230 5.62 -7.95 25.13
N ASP A 231 5.55 -6.73 24.61
CA ASP A 231 4.32 -6.01 24.28
C ASP A 231 4.46 -5.28 22.93
N TRP A 232 3.43 -4.58 22.47
CA TRP A 232 3.43 -3.85 21.20
C TRP A 232 3.59 -2.34 21.37
N ILE A 233 4.56 -1.79 20.65
CA ILE A 233 4.63 -0.36 20.35
C ILE A 233 3.72 -0.10 19.14
N ALA A 234 2.52 0.40 19.41
CA ALA A 234 1.57 0.77 18.35
C ALA A 234 2.15 1.85 17.43
N ALA A 235 1.93 1.71 16.12
CA ALA A 235 2.32 2.73 15.15
C ALA A 235 1.49 4.01 15.37
N MET A 236 2.15 5.16 15.50
CA MET A 236 1.48 6.43 15.82
C MET A 236 0.50 6.92 14.75
N ALA A 237 0.77 6.60 13.47
CA ALA A 237 -0.05 7.01 12.33
C ALA A 237 0.05 5.96 11.19
N PRO A 238 -0.54 4.76 11.33
CA PRO A 238 -0.33 3.64 10.43
C PRO A 238 -0.98 3.90 9.05
N GLN A 239 -0.14 4.21 8.06
CA GLN A 239 -0.55 4.47 6.67
C GLN A 239 -0.47 3.21 5.80
N TRP A 240 -1.33 3.15 4.78
CA TRP A 240 -1.19 2.20 3.68
C TRP A 240 -0.04 2.63 2.76
N GLN A 241 0.83 1.70 2.40
CA GLN A 241 2.02 1.93 1.59
C GLN A 241 2.07 0.92 0.44
N GLY A 242 2.50 1.35 -0.74
CA GLY A 242 2.75 0.42 -1.85
C GLY A 242 3.92 -0.51 -1.55
N ILE A 243 3.79 -1.79 -1.91
CA ILE A 243 4.87 -2.77 -1.70
C ILE A 243 6.02 -2.48 -2.69
N ALA A 244 7.17 -2.03 -2.17
CA ALA A 244 8.32 -1.64 -2.98
C ALA A 244 9.03 -2.84 -3.61
N TYR A 245 9.72 -2.64 -4.75
CA TYR A 245 10.45 -3.72 -5.44
C TYR A 245 11.50 -4.44 -4.56
N GLY A 246 12.20 -3.66 -3.72
CA GLY A 246 13.18 -4.15 -2.76
C GLY A 246 12.59 -4.79 -1.50
N ASP A 247 11.28 -4.68 -1.26
CA ASP A 247 10.60 -5.33 -0.14
C ASP A 247 10.30 -6.79 -0.47
N LYS A 248 11.32 -7.64 -0.32
CA LYS A 248 11.27 -9.04 -0.72
C LYS A 248 10.22 -9.82 0.08
N LEU A 249 10.15 -9.61 1.40
CA LEU A 249 9.17 -10.28 2.25
C LEU A 249 7.75 -9.98 1.79
N ARG A 250 7.36 -8.71 1.71
CA ARG A 250 5.95 -8.37 1.44
C ARG A 250 5.56 -8.66 -0.01
N ARG A 251 6.51 -8.64 -0.95
CA ARG A 251 6.30 -9.14 -2.32
C ARG A 251 6.02 -10.64 -2.38
N GLU A 252 6.72 -11.44 -1.57
CA GLU A 252 6.49 -12.88 -1.50
C GLU A 252 5.17 -13.19 -0.81
N LEU A 253 4.92 -12.59 0.36
CA LEU A 253 3.64 -12.68 1.07
C LEU A 253 2.46 -12.32 0.17
N ARG A 254 2.55 -11.23 -0.60
CA ARG A 254 1.52 -10.85 -1.58
C ARG A 254 1.34 -11.92 -2.68
N THR A 255 2.40 -12.62 -3.08
CA THR A 255 2.33 -13.66 -4.11
C THR A 255 1.71 -14.95 -3.58
N LEU A 256 1.97 -15.32 -2.32
CA LEU A 256 1.39 -16.49 -1.64
C LEU A 256 -0.04 -16.23 -1.14
N LEU A 257 -0.28 -15.07 -0.51
CA LEU A 257 -1.53 -14.73 0.18
C LEU A 257 -2.56 -14.00 -0.70
N CYS A 258 -2.15 -13.36 -1.78
CA CYS A 258 -3.07 -12.61 -2.66
C CYS A 258 -3.11 -13.17 -4.10
N PRO A 259 -3.41 -14.47 -4.31
CA PRO A 259 -3.53 -15.02 -5.65
C PRO A 259 -4.59 -14.23 -6.43
N TYR A 260 -4.24 -13.83 -7.66
CA TYR A 260 -5.07 -13.01 -8.54
C TYR A 260 -5.48 -11.62 -7.99
N GLY A 261 -4.87 -11.15 -6.89
CA GLY A 261 -5.20 -9.87 -6.25
C GLY A 261 -6.40 -9.93 -5.28
N SER A 262 -6.99 -11.11 -5.08
CA SER A 262 -8.01 -11.36 -4.04
C SER A 262 -7.37 -11.89 -2.76
N ALA A 263 -7.94 -11.54 -1.60
CA ALA A 263 -7.58 -12.18 -0.33
C ALA A 263 -8.10 -13.63 -0.30
N PRO A 264 -7.51 -14.52 0.54
CA PRO A 264 -8.01 -15.87 0.77
C PRO A 264 -9.39 -15.82 1.42
N ARG A 265 -10.18 -16.90 1.37
CA ARG A 265 -11.53 -16.89 1.98
C ARG A 265 -11.49 -16.82 3.50
N ASP A 266 -10.46 -17.40 4.11
CA ASP A 266 -10.26 -17.48 5.55
C ASP A 266 -8.76 -17.64 5.92
N ALA A 267 -8.49 -17.66 7.23
CA ALA A 267 -7.13 -17.83 7.75
C ALA A 267 -6.54 -19.24 7.47
N ALA A 268 -7.37 -20.28 7.34
CA ALA A 268 -6.89 -21.64 7.10
C ALA A 268 -6.38 -21.79 5.65
N GLU A 269 -7.07 -21.19 4.68
CA GLU A 269 -6.59 -21.10 3.30
C GLU A 269 -5.29 -20.30 3.20
N ALA A 270 -5.20 -19.17 3.90
CA ALA A 270 -4.00 -18.35 3.96
C ALA A 270 -2.79 -19.10 4.55
N VAL A 271 -2.98 -19.81 5.68
CA VAL A 271 -1.96 -20.65 6.30
C VAL A 271 -1.54 -21.82 5.40
N ALA A 272 -2.49 -22.44 4.70
CA ALA A 272 -2.20 -23.50 3.73
C ALA A 272 -1.41 -22.98 2.51
N ALA A 273 -1.68 -21.75 2.06
CA ALA A 273 -0.94 -21.11 0.97
C ALA A 273 0.52 -20.82 1.36
N LEU A 274 0.77 -20.30 2.58
CA LEU A 274 2.12 -20.10 3.09
C LEU A 274 2.90 -21.43 3.20
N ARG A 275 2.34 -22.43 3.89
CA ARG A 275 3.00 -23.75 4.07
C ARG A 275 3.25 -24.54 2.78
N LYS A 276 2.67 -24.11 1.65
CA LYS A 276 2.92 -24.67 0.32
C LYS A 276 4.07 -23.97 -0.42
N GLY A 277 4.45 -22.76 0.01
CA GLY A 277 5.57 -21.98 -0.54
C GLY A 277 6.91 -22.19 0.19
N ASP A 278 6.90 -22.83 1.36
CA ASP A 278 8.08 -23.14 2.19
C ASP A 278 8.99 -24.25 1.61
#